data_AF-A0AAJ2TM01-F1
#
_entry.id   AF-A0AAJ2TM01-F1
#
_cell.length_a   1.000
_cell.length_b   1.000
_cell.length_c   1.000
_cell.angle_alpha   90.00
_cell.angle_beta   90.00
_cell.angle_gamma   90.00
#
_symmetry.space_group_name_H-M   'P 1'
#
loop_
_entity.id
_entity.type
_entity.pdbx_description
1 polymer ?
#
loop_
_entity_poly.entity_id
_entity_poly.type
_entity_poly.pdbx_seq_one_letter_code
_entity_poly.pdbx_strand_id
1 'polypeptide(L)' 'MENENRPVIVFFSKDGNTRSGAKRLNERLGGKIIELREQKNGNVLQALVLSKR' A
#
# COMPACT_ATOMS: atom_id res chain seq x y z
N MET A 1 19.11 -15.57 20.68
CA MET A 1 17.71 -15.85 20.30
C MET A 1 17.14 -14.58 19.71
N GLU A 2 17.09 -14.46 18.39
CA GLU A 2 16.36 -13.36 17.74
C GLU A 2 14.88 -13.56 18.02
N ASN A 3 14.23 -12.52 18.57
CA ASN A 3 12.82 -12.53 18.88
C ASN A 3 12.04 -12.59 17.54
N GLU A 4 11.45 -13.75 17.21
CA GLU A 4 10.81 -14.01 15.92
C GLU A 4 9.54 -13.16 15.67
N ASN A 5 9.01 -12.49 16.70
CA ASN A 5 7.83 -11.62 16.62
C ASN A 5 8.19 -10.16 16.29
N ARG A 6 8.82 -9.91 15.14
CA ARG A 6 8.99 -8.53 14.66
C ARG A 6 7.65 -7.96 14.17
N PRO A 7 7.28 -6.73 14.57
CA PRO A 7 6.03 -6.12 14.14
C PRO A 7 6.00 -5.92 12.61
N VAL A 8 4.84 -6.14 12.00
CA VAL A 8 4.61 -5.92 10.57
C VAL A 8 3.56 -4.85 10.39
N ILE A 9 3.91 -3.78 9.65
CA ILE A 9 3.01 -2.69 9.31
C ILE A 9 2.57 -2.86 7.86
N VAL A 10 1.28 -3.15 7.65
CA VAL A 10 0.68 -3.28 6.32
C VAL A 10 -0.22 -2.07 6.07
N PHE A 11 0.00 -1.36 4.96
CA PHE A 11 -0.78 -0.16 4.66
C PHE A 11 -1.01 0.03 3.15
N PHE A 12 -2.03 0.81 2.78
CA PHE A 12 -2.24 1.32 1.43
C PHE A 12 -2.20 2.84 1.46
N SER A 13 -1.71 3.46 0.38
CA SER A 13 -1.61 4.91 0.29
C SER A 13 -1.85 5.37 -1.14
N LYS A 14 -3.01 6.00 -1.39
CA LYS A 14 -3.32 6.61 -2.70
C LYS A 14 -2.49 7.87 -2.95
N ASP A 15 -2.48 8.79 -1.98
CA ASP A 15 -1.91 10.14 -2.14
C ASP A 15 -0.66 10.41 -1.29
N GLY A 16 -0.11 9.39 -0.62
CA GLY A 16 1.16 9.44 0.10
C GLY A 16 1.08 9.74 1.61
N ASN A 17 -0.06 10.20 2.11
CA ASN A 17 -0.20 10.55 3.54
C ASN A 17 -0.04 9.33 4.46
N THR A 18 -0.68 8.21 4.12
CA THR A 18 -0.57 6.96 4.89
C THR A 18 0.85 6.40 4.83
N ARG A 19 1.56 6.55 3.71
CA ARG A 19 2.98 6.17 3.59
C ARG A 19 3.85 6.92 4.60
N SER A 20 3.66 8.23 4.74
CA SER A 20 4.41 9.04 5.69
C SER A 20 4.14 8.64 7.14
N GLY A 21 2.89 8.32 7.48
CA GLY A 21 2.52 7.81 8.81
C GLY A 21 3.12 6.43 9.11
N ALA A 22 3.05 5.51 8.15
CA ALA A 22 3.57 4.15 8.30
C ALA A 22 5.10 4.13 8.47
N LYS A 23 5.83 5.02 7.76
CA LYS A 23 7.28 5.19 7.97
C LYS A 23 7.62 5.66 9.38
N ARG A 24 6.96 6.72 9.86
CA ARG A 24 7.15 7.24 11.24
C ARG A 24 6.82 6.21 12.31
N LEU A 25 5.80 5.38 12.08
CA LEU A 25 5.46 4.29 12.97
C LEU A 25 6.56 3.22 12.97
N ASN A 26 7.09 2.88 11.78
CA ASN A 26 8.16 1.87 11.67
C ASN A 26 9.49 2.33 12.28
N GLU A 27 9.82 3.62 12.22
CA GLU A 27 10.99 4.21 12.89
C GLU A 27 10.96 3.95 14.41
N ARG A 28 9.77 3.86 15.02
CA ARG A 28 9.60 3.57 16.45
C ARG A 28 9.57 2.08 16.77
N LEU A 29 9.04 1.27 15.87
CA LEU A 29 8.82 -0.16 16.11
C LEU A 29 9.95 -1.06 15.59
N GLY A 30 10.81 -0.56 14.70
CA GLY A 30 11.91 -1.33 14.11
C GLY A 30 11.42 -2.57 13.33
N GLY A 31 10.23 -2.49 12.76
CA GLY A 31 9.53 -3.62 12.14
C GLY A 31 9.70 -3.74 10.63
N LYS A 32 8.96 -4.67 10.05
CA LYS A 32 8.79 -4.81 8.60
C LYS A 32 7.63 -3.93 8.13
N ILE A 33 7.79 -3.26 7.00
CA ILE A 33 6.75 -2.44 6.41
C ILE A 33 6.39 -2.94 5.00
N ILE A 34 5.09 -3.04 4.70
CA ILE A 34 4.56 -3.54 3.43
C ILE A 34 3.50 -2.57 2.92
N GLU A 35 3.75 -1.98 1.74
CA GLU A 35 2.78 -1.13 1.04
C GLU A 35 1.99 -1.96 0.02
N LEU A 36 0.67 -1.99 0.18
CA LEU A 36 -0.25 -2.60 -0.76
C LEU A 36 -0.38 -1.74 -2.03
N ARG A 37 -0.59 -2.39 -3.18
CA ARG A 37 -0.89 -1.72 -4.44
C ARG A 37 -2.38 -1.89 -4.75
N GLU A 38 -3.01 -0.82 -5.21
CA GLU A 38 -4.40 -0.87 -5.68
C GLU A 38 -4.48 -1.76 -6.91
N GLN A 39 -5.32 -2.79 -6.86
CA GLN A 39 -5.70 -3.55 -8.04
C GLN A 39 -6.85 -2.81 -8.73
N LYS A 40 -6.57 -2.17 -9.87
CA LYS A 40 -7.60 -1.48 -10.65
C LYS A 40 -8.40 -2.50 -11.45
N ASN A 41 -9.62 -2.79 -11.00
CA ASN A 41 -10.59 -3.59 -11.76
C ASN A 41 -11.26 -2.70 -12.81
N GLY A 42 -10.63 -2.61 -13.99
CA GLY A 42 -11.14 -1.85 -15.13
C GLY A 42 -10.01 -1.12 -15.85
N ASN A 43 -9.80 -1.46 -17.11
CA ASN A 43 -8.85 -0.74 -17.94
C ASN A 43 -9.52 0.55 -18.42
N VAL A 44 -8.91 1.73 -18.22
CA VAL A 44 -9.44 3.01 -18.74
C VAL A 44 -9.64 2.93 -20.26
N LEU A 45 -8.79 2.13 -20.92
CA LEU A 45 -8.94 1.79 -22.33
C LEU A 45 -10.22 0.98 -22.62
N GLN A 46 -10.63 0.06 -21.74
CA GLN A 46 -11.89 -0.67 -21.88
C GLN A 46 -13.10 0.26 -21.83
N ALA A 47 -13.09 1.21 -20.89
CA ALA A 47 -14.17 2.20 -20.76
C ALA A 47 -14.26 3.11 -22.00
N LEU A 48 -13.12 3.56 -22.54
CA LEU A 48 -13.07 4.37 -23.76
C LEU A 48 -13.53 3.61 -25.02
N VAL A 49 -13.21 2.32 -25.14
CA VAL A 49 -13.62 1.49 -26.28
C VAL A 49 -15.11 1.16 -26.24
N LEU A 50 -15.68 0.91 -25.04
CA LEU A 50 -17.10 0.63 -24.88
C LEU A 50 -17.98 1.88 -25.00
N SER A 51 -17.46 3.07 -24.70
CA SER A 51 -18.18 4.35 -24.79
C SER A 51 -18.44 4.84 -26.23
N LYS A 52 -17.80 4.24 -27.25
CA LYS A 52 -17.93 4.62 -28.67
C LYS A 52 -18.94 3.77 -29.46
N ARG A 53 -19.77 2.96 -28.81
CA ARG A 53 -20.87 2.23 -29.46
C ARG A 53 -22.19 2.99 -29.35
#